data_AF-A0A838BW42-F1
#
_entry.id   AF-A0A838BW42-F1
#
_cell.length_a   1.000
_cell.length_b   1.000
_cell.length_c   1.000
_cell.angle_alpha   90.00
_cell.angle_beta   90.00
_cell.angle_gamma   90.00
#
_symmetry.space_group_name_H-M   'P 1'
#
loop_
_entity.id
_entity.type
_entity.pdbx_description
1 polymer ?
#
loop_
_entity_poly.entity_id
_entity_poly.type
_entity_poly.pdbx_seq_one_letter_code
_entity_poly.pdbx_strand_id
1 'polypeptide(L)'
;MEAIARAAAGKGTLYIYFKGKDELFTSLIAAYQTRSLEETFRGLNEASGLRGNLETLTQNYLDRVRDPENLALLRVVVGASAKFPSPGRAFYQTGMQPPVRRLAQYLKDNASSGAASAWDAELAAVQFFAFLRASVAIPMLIAHEPLPSQQRYSAIVAQAMGTLLRDLGNVSADA
;
A
#
# COMPACT_ATOMS: atom_id res chain seq x y z
N MET A 1 -12.84 17.32 -17.29
CA MET A 1 -12.12 17.32 -18.57
C MET A 1 -11.75 18.73 -19.00
N GLU A 2 -12.69 19.67 -19.14
CA GLU A 2 -12.35 21.03 -19.66
C GLU A 2 -11.39 21.86 -18.81
N ALA A 3 -11.48 21.78 -17.47
CA ALA A 3 -10.51 22.44 -16.59
C ALA A 3 -9.11 21.79 -16.68
N ILE A 4 -9.06 20.47 -16.83
CA ILE A 4 -7.81 19.70 -16.94
C ILE A 4 -7.14 19.92 -18.30
N ALA A 5 -7.92 19.90 -19.39
CA ALA A 5 -7.43 20.16 -20.74
C ALA A 5 -6.90 21.59 -20.94
N ARG A 6 -7.40 22.56 -20.16
CA ARG A 6 -6.84 23.92 -20.11
C ARG A 6 -5.49 23.97 -19.39
N ALA A 7 -5.24 23.06 -18.44
CA ALA A 7 -4.00 22.98 -17.67
C ALA A 7 -2.96 22.01 -18.27
N ALA A 8 -3.38 21.03 -19.07
CA ALA A 8 -2.53 19.98 -19.62
C ALA A 8 -2.78 19.76 -21.12
N ALA A 9 -1.76 20.09 -21.93
CA ALA A 9 -1.55 19.73 -23.36
C ALA A 9 -2.70 19.91 -24.37
N GLY A 10 -3.82 20.56 -24.01
CA GLY A 10 -4.93 20.86 -24.90
C GLY A 10 -5.99 19.76 -25.01
N LYS A 11 -7.21 20.16 -25.40
CA LYS A 11 -8.42 19.32 -25.45
C LYS A 11 -8.26 18.08 -26.35
N GLY A 12 -7.66 18.24 -27.54
CA GLY A 12 -7.48 17.14 -28.51
C GLY A 12 -6.63 16.00 -27.94
N THR A 13 -5.51 16.33 -27.30
CA THR A 13 -4.58 15.37 -26.72
C THR A 13 -5.22 14.53 -25.61
N LEU A 14 -6.00 15.16 -24.72
CA LEU A 14 -6.62 14.44 -23.60
C LEU A 14 -7.69 13.43 -24.03
N TYR A 15 -8.47 13.76 -25.08
CA TYR A 15 -9.50 12.86 -25.61
C TYR A 15 -8.94 11.77 -26.54
N ILE A 16 -7.72 11.91 -27.06
CA ILE A 16 -7.01 10.84 -27.77
C ILE A 16 -6.65 9.71 -26.79
N TYR A 17 -6.22 10.04 -25.57
CA TYR A 17 -5.78 9.06 -24.58
C TYR A 17 -6.89 8.55 -23.65
N PHE A 18 -7.97 9.31 -23.45
CA PHE A 18 -9.03 8.94 -22.50
C PHE A 18 -10.42 9.23 -23.07
N LYS A 19 -11.29 8.23 -23.06
CA LYS A 19 -12.69 8.30 -23.51
C LYS A 19 -13.57 9.14 -22.59
N GLY A 20 -13.10 9.48 -21.39
CA GLY A 20 -13.82 10.34 -20.45
C GLY A 20 -13.08 10.60 -19.13
N LYS A 21 -13.72 11.39 -18.26
CA LYS A 21 -13.18 11.76 -16.94
C LYS A 21 -12.90 10.53 -16.06
N ASP A 22 -13.74 9.50 -16.16
CA ASP A 22 -13.61 8.29 -15.35
C ASP A 22 -12.37 7.51 -15.73
N GLU A 23 -12.12 7.29 -17.02
CA GLU A 23 -10.93 6.57 -17.52
C GLU A 23 -9.63 7.33 -17.21
N LEU A 24 -9.65 8.66 -17.36
CA LEU A 24 -8.54 9.51 -16.95
C LEU A 24 -8.26 9.35 -15.44
N PHE A 25 -9.31 9.38 -14.61
CA PHE A 25 -9.14 9.32 -13.16
C PHE A 25 -8.66 7.94 -12.70
N THR A 26 -9.20 6.84 -13.25
CA THR A 26 -8.73 5.48 -12.93
C THR A 26 -7.31 5.25 -13.41
N SER A 27 -6.93 5.80 -14.57
CA SER A 27 -5.56 5.73 -15.09
C SER A 27 -4.58 6.51 -14.21
N LEU A 28 -4.98 7.69 -13.72
CA LEU A 28 -4.17 8.47 -12.79
C LEU A 28 -3.97 7.73 -11.45
N ILE A 29 -5.04 7.14 -10.90
CA ILE A 29 -4.96 6.29 -9.71
C ILE A 29 -3.99 5.14 -9.96
N ALA A 30 -4.12 4.42 -11.09
CA ALA A 30 -3.25 3.31 -11.43
C ALA A 30 -1.78 3.75 -11.50
N ALA A 31 -1.47 4.84 -12.21
CA ALA A 31 -0.12 5.34 -12.35
C ALA A 31 0.50 5.76 -11.01
N TYR A 32 -0.26 6.48 -10.17
CA TYR A 32 0.18 6.88 -8.83
C TYR A 32 0.47 5.65 -7.97
N GLN A 33 -0.44 4.68 -7.95
CA GLN A 33 -0.32 3.49 -7.11
C GLN A 33 0.79 2.54 -7.57
N THR A 34 1.01 2.38 -8.88
CA THR A 34 2.15 1.61 -9.41
C THR A 34 3.47 2.22 -8.96
N ARG A 35 3.62 3.54 -9.03
CA ARG A 35 4.82 4.22 -8.52
C ARG A 35 4.97 4.00 -7.01
N SER A 36 3.89 4.18 -6.25
CA SER A 36 3.91 3.96 -4.80
C SER A 36 4.31 2.52 -4.43
N LEU A 37 3.86 1.52 -5.20
CA LEU A 37 4.26 0.14 -5.03
C LEU A 37 5.76 -0.06 -5.23
N GLU A 38 6.33 0.45 -6.33
CA GLU A 38 7.77 0.30 -6.59
C GLU A 38 8.63 1.01 -5.54
N GLU A 39 8.19 2.17 -5.04
CA GLU A 39 8.86 2.84 -3.93
C GLU A 39 8.76 2.02 -2.62
N THR A 40 7.61 1.37 -2.36
CA THR A 40 7.41 0.55 -1.16
C THR A 40 8.42 -0.61 -1.10
N PHE A 41 8.67 -1.26 -2.23
CA PHE A 41 9.57 -2.41 -2.33
C PHE A 41 10.97 -2.06 -2.85
N ARG A 42 11.35 -0.78 -2.79
CA ARG A 42 12.69 -0.34 -3.17
C ARG A 42 13.72 -0.74 -2.10
N GLY A 43 14.90 -1.17 -2.56
CA GLY A 43 16.07 -1.38 -1.70
C GLY A 43 16.12 -2.73 -0.98
N LEU A 44 15.15 -3.61 -1.21
CA LEU A 44 15.18 -4.98 -0.70
C LEU A 44 16.33 -5.75 -1.34
N ASN A 45 17.14 -6.42 -0.53
CA ASN A 45 18.33 -7.17 -0.99
C ASN A 45 18.63 -8.35 -0.06
N GLU A 46 19.30 -9.39 -0.59
CA GLU A 46 19.58 -10.61 0.16
C GLU A 46 20.48 -10.38 1.39
N ALA A 47 21.46 -9.47 1.28
CA ALA A 47 22.41 -9.18 2.36
C ALA A 47 21.75 -8.61 3.63
N SER A 48 20.58 -7.97 3.50
CA SER A 48 19.83 -7.42 4.64
C SER A 48 19.01 -8.48 5.40
N GLY A 49 18.86 -9.67 4.82
CA GLY A 49 18.02 -10.74 5.36
C GLY A 49 16.54 -10.37 5.48
N LEU A 50 15.72 -11.31 5.94
CA LEU A 50 14.27 -11.14 6.10
C LEU A 50 13.92 -9.92 6.97
N ARG A 51 14.54 -9.81 8.15
CA ARG A 51 14.23 -8.74 9.11
C ARG A 51 14.57 -7.36 8.56
N GLY A 52 15.78 -7.17 8.02
CA GLY A 52 16.21 -5.88 7.48
C GLY A 52 15.40 -5.44 6.26
N ASN A 53 15.01 -6.39 5.40
CA ASN A 53 14.12 -6.12 4.27
C ASN A 53 12.71 -5.72 4.72
N LEU A 54 12.15 -6.38 5.75
CA LEU A 54 10.87 -5.98 6.33
C LEU A 54 10.94 -4.61 6.99
N GLU A 55 12.04 -4.26 7.67
CA GLU A 55 12.23 -2.91 8.23
C GLU A 55 12.20 -1.85 7.13
N THR A 56 12.98 -2.06 6.06
CA THR A 56 13.03 -1.17 4.89
C THR A 56 11.66 -1.03 4.23
N LEU A 57 11.00 -2.15 3.93
CA LEU A 57 9.65 -2.18 3.34
C LEU A 57 8.65 -1.42 4.22
N THR A 58 8.70 -1.61 5.54
CA THR A 58 7.77 -0.97 6.47
C THR A 58 7.94 0.55 6.47
N GLN A 59 9.20 1.02 6.48
CA GLN A 59 9.50 2.44 6.43
C GLN A 59 9.02 3.05 5.10
N ASN A 60 9.36 2.43 3.97
CA ASN A 60 8.92 2.89 2.66
C ASN A 60 7.40 2.92 2.54
N TYR A 61 6.71 1.88 3.01
CA TYR A 61 5.25 1.82 3.01
C TYR A 61 4.64 2.97 3.84
N LEU A 62 5.15 3.17 5.05
CA LEU A 62 4.67 4.22 5.93
C LEU A 62 4.91 5.63 5.36
N ASP A 63 6.03 5.83 4.66
CA ASP A 63 6.32 7.05 3.91
C ASP A 63 5.33 7.33 2.77
N ARG A 64 4.73 6.29 2.18
CA ARG A 64 3.71 6.44 1.15
C ARG A 64 2.33 6.68 1.75
N VAL A 65 1.94 5.93 2.79
CA VAL A 65 0.60 6.08 3.35
C VAL A 65 0.42 7.39 4.12
N ARG A 66 1.52 7.98 4.64
CA ARG A 66 1.51 9.27 5.34
C ARG A 66 1.67 10.49 4.42
N ASP A 67 1.90 10.26 3.12
CA ASP A 67 2.03 11.32 2.11
C ASP A 67 0.70 12.13 2.04
N PRO A 68 0.74 13.46 2.21
CA PRO A 68 -0.44 14.31 2.04
C PRO A 68 -1.16 14.10 0.69
N GLU A 69 -0.44 13.84 -0.39
CA GLU A 69 -1.04 13.58 -1.71
C GLU A 69 -1.81 12.25 -1.72
N ASN A 70 -1.23 11.19 -1.14
CA ASN A 70 -1.91 9.91 -0.99
C ASN A 70 -3.19 10.04 -0.14
N LEU A 71 -3.11 10.77 0.98
CA LEU A 71 -4.27 11.01 1.84
C LEU A 71 -5.35 11.82 1.14
N ALA A 72 -4.97 12.84 0.35
CA ALA A 72 -5.91 13.61 -0.45
C ALA A 72 -6.59 12.74 -1.52
N LEU A 73 -5.81 11.92 -2.24
CA LEU A 73 -6.35 10.96 -3.20
C LEU A 73 -7.34 9.99 -2.57
N LEU A 74 -6.99 9.42 -1.40
CA LEU A 74 -7.85 8.48 -0.69
C LEU A 74 -9.16 9.13 -0.24
N ARG A 75 -9.15 10.39 0.22
CA ARG A 75 -10.39 11.14 0.53
C ARG A 75 -11.29 11.29 -0.69
N VAL A 76 -10.72 11.63 -1.86
CA VAL A 76 -11.48 11.75 -3.11
C VAL A 76 -12.07 10.40 -3.51
N VAL A 77 -11.29 9.33 -3.44
CA VAL A 77 -11.75 7.98 -3.77
C VAL A 77 -12.89 7.55 -2.85
N VAL A 78 -12.72 7.69 -1.53
CA VAL A 78 -13.74 7.31 -0.53
C VAL A 78 -15.02 8.12 -0.76
N GLY A 79 -14.90 9.45 -0.87
CA GLY A 79 -16.06 10.35 -1.07
C GLY A 79 -16.80 10.12 -2.39
N ALA A 80 -16.11 9.67 -3.44
CA ALA A 80 -16.72 9.41 -4.74
C ALA A 80 -17.29 7.99 -4.89
N SER A 81 -16.69 6.99 -4.22
CA SER A 81 -16.88 5.57 -4.54
C SER A 81 -18.32 5.07 -4.43
N ALA A 82 -19.12 5.59 -3.49
CA ALA A 82 -20.52 5.21 -3.33
C ALA A 82 -21.39 5.60 -4.55
N LYS A 83 -21.09 6.74 -5.18
CA LYS A 83 -21.83 7.24 -6.36
C LYS A 83 -21.17 6.84 -7.68
N PHE A 84 -19.84 6.73 -7.69
CA PHE A 84 -19.02 6.38 -8.83
C PHE A 84 -18.06 5.26 -8.41
N PRO A 85 -18.45 3.98 -8.61
CA PRO A 85 -17.67 2.85 -8.06
C PRO A 85 -16.29 2.62 -8.70
N SER A 86 -16.10 3.04 -9.96
CA SER A 86 -14.88 2.78 -10.72
C SER A 86 -13.58 3.28 -10.03
N PRO A 87 -13.51 4.52 -9.51
CA PRO A 87 -12.38 4.97 -8.70
C PRO A 87 -12.02 4.08 -7.50
N GLY A 88 -13.04 3.64 -6.74
CA GLY A 88 -12.84 2.77 -5.58
C GLY A 88 -12.28 1.41 -5.99
N ARG A 89 -12.82 0.82 -7.06
CA ARG A 89 -12.30 -0.44 -7.63
C ARG A 89 -10.86 -0.30 -8.11
N ALA A 90 -10.57 0.77 -8.87
CA ALA A 90 -9.23 1.02 -9.36
C ALA A 90 -8.23 1.15 -8.20
N PHE A 91 -8.55 1.98 -7.20
CA PHE A 91 -7.69 2.16 -6.03
C PHE A 91 -7.48 0.86 -5.25
N TYR A 92 -8.51 0.05 -5.07
CA TYR A 92 -8.39 -1.24 -4.40
C TYR A 92 -7.48 -2.20 -5.18
N GLN A 93 -7.71 -2.35 -6.48
CA GLN A 93 -7.00 -3.29 -7.35
C GLN A 93 -5.54 -2.90 -7.61
N THR A 94 -5.24 -1.60 -7.75
CA THR A 94 -3.89 -1.11 -8.06
C THR A 94 -3.13 -0.63 -6.82
N GLY A 95 -3.82 -0.30 -5.74
CA GLY A 95 -3.23 0.30 -4.55
C GLY A 95 -3.19 -0.59 -3.32
N MET A 96 -4.28 -1.31 -3.02
CA MET A 96 -4.36 -2.11 -1.78
C MET A 96 -3.92 -3.55 -1.97
N GLN A 97 -4.33 -4.19 -3.07
CA GLN A 97 -4.01 -5.60 -3.30
C GLN A 97 -2.55 -5.87 -3.73
N PRO A 98 -1.90 -5.06 -4.57
CA PRO A 98 -0.55 -5.40 -5.04
C PRO A 98 0.52 -5.46 -3.94
N PRO A 99 0.59 -4.54 -2.95
CA PRO A 99 1.53 -4.67 -1.85
C PRO A 99 1.30 -5.94 -1.03
N VAL A 100 0.03 -6.31 -0.79
CA VAL A 100 -0.35 -7.55 -0.10
C VAL A 100 0.21 -8.76 -0.83
N ARG A 101 -0.08 -8.89 -2.13
CA ARG A 101 0.39 -10.04 -2.93
C ARG A 101 1.92 -10.14 -2.95
N ARG A 102 2.62 -9.01 -3.11
CA ARG A 102 4.09 -8.97 -3.18
C ARG A 102 4.74 -9.30 -1.84
N LEU A 103 4.17 -8.83 -0.73
CA LEU A 103 4.63 -9.23 0.60
C LEU A 103 4.32 -10.70 0.89
N ALA A 104 3.12 -11.19 0.55
CA ALA A 104 2.75 -12.58 0.75
C ALA A 104 3.70 -13.54 0.00
N GLN A 105 4.04 -13.22 -1.26
CA GLN A 105 5.02 -13.99 -2.01
C GLN A 105 6.40 -13.95 -1.35
N TYR A 106 6.88 -12.75 -0.99
CA TYR A 106 8.17 -12.58 -0.32
C TYR A 106 8.27 -13.40 0.98
N LEU A 107 7.18 -13.43 1.75
CA LEU A 107 7.11 -14.20 2.98
C LEU A 107 7.13 -15.72 2.73
N LYS A 108 6.42 -16.21 1.69
CA LYS A 108 6.47 -17.62 1.28
C LYS A 108 7.87 -18.03 0.85
N ASP A 109 8.57 -17.18 0.11
CA ASP A 109 9.94 -17.44 -0.34
C ASP A 109 10.95 -17.52 0.83
N ASN A 110 10.61 -16.95 1.98
CA ASN A 110 11.42 -16.97 3.20
C ASN A 110 10.92 -17.97 4.26
N ALA A 111 9.83 -18.70 3.99
CA ALA A 111 9.33 -19.75 4.86
C ALA A 111 10.04 -21.08 4.56
N SER A 112 10.09 -22.00 5.54
CA SER A 112 10.57 -23.37 5.27
C SER A 112 9.60 -24.09 4.31
N SER A 113 10.12 -25.06 3.54
CA SER A 113 9.37 -25.70 2.45
C SER A 113 8.02 -26.31 2.88
N GLY A 114 7.88 -26.76 4.13
CA GLY A 114 6.60 -27.24 4.68
C GLY A 114 5.68 -26.12 5.16
N ALA A 115 6.25 -25.08 5.79
CA ALA A 115 5.54 -23.94 6.35
C ALA A 115 4.84 -23.08 5.28
N ALA A 116 5.45 -22.94 4.10
CA ALA A 116 4.89 -22.18 2.99
C ALA A 116 3.52 -22.70 2.51
N SER A 117 3.22 -23.98 2.76
CA SER A 117 1.97 -24.63 2.32
C SER A 117 0.82 -24.52 3.32
N ALA A 118 1.12 -24.46 4.62
CA ALA A 118 0.13 -24.42 5.71
C ALA A 118 -0.24 -22.99 6.14
N TRP A 119 0.57 -22.00 5.75
CA TRP A 119 0.40 -20.62 6.17
C TRP A 119 -0.35 -19.75 5.15
N ASP A 120 -1.38 -19.06 5.62
CA ASP A 120 -2.07 -18.02 4.84
C ASP A 120 -1.25 -16.72 4.85
N ALA A 121 -0.17 -16.71 4.08
CA ALA A 121 0.72 -15.54 3.95
C ALA A 121 0.00 -14.31 3.37
N GLU A 122 -1.10 -14.49 2.62
CA GLU A 122 -1.88 -13.37 2.09
C GLU A 122 -2.66 -12.69 3.22
N LEU A 123 -3.33 -13.48 4.08
CA LEU A 123 -3.98 -12.94 5.27
C LEU A 123 -2.98 -12.26 6.22
N ALA A 124 -1.82 -12.87 6.46
CA ALA A 124 -0.77 -12.28 7.28
C ALA A 124 -0.30 -10.93 6.71
N ALA A 125 -0.12 -10.83 5.38
CA ALA A 125 0.22 -9.58 4.71
C ALA A 125 -0.91 -8.53 4.81
N VAL A 126 -2.18 -8.94 4.65
CA VAL A 126 -3.34 -8.06 4.85
C VAL A 126 -3.36 -7.49 6.26
N GLN A 127 -3.20 -8.35 7.27
CA GLN A 127 -3.19 -7.95 8.68
C GLN A 127 -2.03 -6.99 8.99
N PHE A 128 -0.85 -7.26 8.46
CA PHE A 128 0.32 -6.40 8.60
C PHE A 128 0.05 -4.98 8.07
N PHE A 129 -0.39 -4.85 6.82
CA PHE A 129 -0.69 -3.54 6.24
C PHE A 129 -1.93 -2.88 6.87
N ALA A 130 -2.92 -3.66 7.33
CA ALA A 130 -4.06 -3.13 8.05
C ALA A 130 -3.64 -2.52 9.40
N PHE A 131 -2.76 -3.18 10.14
CA PHE A 131 -2.21 -2.68 11.40
C PHE A 131 -1.51 -1.32 11.19
N LEU A 132 -0.63 -1.23 10.20
CA LEU A 132 0.09 0.01 9.89
C LEU A 132 -0.86 1.15 9.49
N ARG A 133 -1.84 0.87 8.62
CA ARG A 133 -2.85 1.87 8.21
C ARG A 133 -3.72 2.32 9.37
N ALA A 134 -4.19 1.41 10.20
CA ALA A 134 -5.00 1.73 11.37
C ALA A 134 -4.22 2.58 12.39
N SER A 135 -2.93 2.31 12.53
CA SER A 135 -2.07 2.98 13.52
C SER A 135 -1.54 4.35 13.09
N VAL A 136 -1.48 4.61 11.78
CA VAL A 136 -0.86 5.83 11.22
C VAL A 136 -1.80 6.55 10.25
N ALA A 137 -2.21 5.89 9.17
CA ALA A 137 -2.92 6.53 8.08
C ALA A 137 -4.36 6.94 8.43
N ILE A 138 -5.11 6.09 9.14
CA ILE A 138 -6.53 6.34 9.46
C ILE A 138 -6.72 7.58 10.35
N PRO A 139 -5.97 7.75 11.46
CA PRO A 139 -6.06 8.97 12.27
C PRO A 139 -5.77 10.25 11.47
N MET A 140 -4.73 10.22 10.62
CA MET A 140 -4.41 11.35 9.73
C MET A 140 -5.48 11.58 8.66
N LEU A 141 -6.06 10.53 8.11
CA LEU A 141 -7.06 10.57 7.04
C LEU A 141 -8.36 11.21 7.54
N ILE A 142 -8.85 10.73 8.70
CA ILE A 142 -10.19 11.04 9.22
C ILE A 142 -10.13 12.22 10.19
N ALA A 143 -9.29 12.13 11.22
CA ALA A 143 -9.24 13.11 12.30
C ALA A 143 -8.22 14.24 12.05
N HIS A 144 -7.48 14.19 10.94
CA HIS A 144 -6.42 15.14 10.63
C HIS A 144 -5.35 15.24 11.73
N GLU A 145 -5.12 14.13 12.44
CA GLU A 145 -4.05 14.06 13.44
C GLU A 145 -2.68 14.31 12.78
N PRO A 146 -1.73 14.93 13.51
CA PRO A 146 -0.36 15.06 13.03
C PRO A 146 0.32 13.69 12.95
N LEU A 147 1.52 13.67 12.36
CA LEU A 147 2.35 12.47 12.39
C LEU A 147 2.60 12.00 13.82
N PRO A 148 2.57 10.68 14.08
CA PRO A 148 2.97 10.14 15.37
C PRO A 148 4.39 10.59 15.73
N SER A 149 4.66 10.74 17.03
CA SER A 149 6.03 10.98 17.52
C SER A 149 6.95 9.85 17.08
N GLN A 150 8.24 10.14 16.91
CA GLN A 150 9.22 9.12 16.49
C GLN A 150 9.22 7.89 17.40
N GLN A 151 9.06 8.09 18.71
CA GLN A 151 8.96 7.00 19.67
C GLN A 151 7.72 6.11 19.43
N ARG A 152 6.55 6.73 19.20
CA ARG A 152 5.30 6.01 18.92
C ARG A 152 5.38 5.28 17.59
N TYR A 153 5.95 5.94 16.58
CA TYR A 153 6.18 5.36 15.25
C TYR A 153 7.05 4.12 15.32
N SER A 154 8.20 4.18 16.00
CA SER A 154 9.09 3.03 16.21
C SER A 154 8.38 1.88 16.94
N ALA A 155 7.55 2.18 17.94
CA ALA A 155 6.77 1.18 18.66
C ALA A 155 5.73 0.47 17.76
N ILE A 156 5.03 1.23 16.91
CA ILE A 156 4.07 0.69 15.91
C ILE A 156 4.80 -0.27 14.95
N VAL A 157 5.93 0.16 14.40
CA VAL A 157 6.74 -0.66 13.47
C VAL A 157 7.21 -1.94 14.15
N ALA A 158 7.80 -1.84 15.35
CA ALA A 158 8.29 -3.00 16.09
C ALA A 158 7.17 -4.00 16.42
N GLN A 159 5.97 -3.51 16.78
CA GLN A 159 4.83 -4.37 17.10
C GLN A 159 4.26 -5.06 15.86
N ALA A 160 4.12 -4.33 14.74
CA ALA A 160 3.64 -4.89 13.47
C ALA A 160 4.59 -5.99 12.97
N MET A 161 5.89 -5.69 12.94
CA MET A 161 6.94 -6.63 12.53
C MET A 161 7.03 -7.83 13.46
N GLY A 162 7.01 -7.60 14.79
CA GLY A 162 7.07 -8.67 15.77
C GLY A 162 5.90 -9.64 15.64
N THR A 163 4.70 -9.14 15.32
CA THR A 163 3.52 -9.99 15.10
C THR A 163 3.68 -10.83 13.84
N LEU A 164 4.09 -10.22 12.73
CA LEU A 164 4.30 -10.92 11.46
C LEU A 164 5.41 -11.97 11.55
N LEU A 165 6.54 -11.64 12.17
CA LEU A 165 7.67 -12.55 12.33
C LEU A 165 7.37 -13.71 13.27
N ARG A 166 6.57 -13.49 14.33
CA ARG A 166 6.10 -14.58 15.19
C ARG A 166 5.16 -15.52 14.46
N ASP A 167 4.24 -14.97 13.66
CA ASP A 167 3.32 -15.78 12.86
C ASP A 167 4.10 -16.68 11.88
N LEU A 168 5.05 -16.12 11.14
CA LEU A 168 5.95 -16.88 10.27
C LEU A 168 6.78 -17.92 11.03
N GLY A 169 7.30 -17.56 12.21
CA GLY A 169 8.15 -18.42 13.03
C GLY A 169 7.40 -19.63 13.61
N ASN A 170 6.16 -19.44 14.06
CA ASN A 170 5.32 -20.53 14.57
C ASN A 170 5.03 -21.57 13.48
N VAL A 171 4.68 -21.12 12.28
CA VAL A 171 4.42 -22.04 11.16
C VAL A 171 5.70 -22.77 10.74
N SER A 172 6.87 -22.12 10.84
CA SER A 172 8.16 -22.77 10.54
C SER A 172 8.57 -23.82 11.58
N ALA A 173 8.03 -23.77 12.80
CA ALA A 173 8.29 -24.74 13.85
C ALA A 173 7.35 -25.96 13.81
N ASP A 174 6.15 -25.79 13.24
CA ASP A 174 5.11 -26.82 13.14
C ASP A 174 5.17 -27.67 11.84
N ALA A 175 6.12 -27.38 10.95
CA ALA A 175 6.28 -27.98 9.62
C ALA A 175 7.49 -28.92 9.51
#